data_AF-A0A2K0TPI1-F1
#
_entry.id   AF-A0A2K0TPI1-F1
#
_cell.length_a   1.000
_cell.length_b   1.000
_cell.length_c   1.000
_cell.angle_alpha   90.00
_cell.angle_beta   90.00
_cell.angle_gamma   90.00
#
_symmetry.space_group_name_H-M   'P 1'
#
loop_
_entity.id
_entity.type
_entity.pdbx_description
1 polymer ?
#
loop_
_entity_poly.entity_id
_entity_poly.type
_entity_poly.pdbx_seq_one_letter_code
_entity_poly.pdbx_strand_id
1 'polypeptide(L)'
;MKICLSSGDALMSAPIANAKCGPRIPGTKRPTNGTALALLNECPLKACCDKWGQCGITSQFCTQIDSAIGAPGTSKNGSNGYIFNCGTKLISSAAPAHFKSAA
;
A
#
# COMPACT_ATOMS: atom_id res chain seq x y z
N MET A 1 31.16 -3.61 7.17
CA MET A 1 30.51 -2.50 6.43
C MET A 1 30.10 -1.45 7.44
N LYS A 2 30.64 -0.23 7.36
CA LYS A 2 30.20 0.91 8.18
C LYS A 2 29.55 1.91 7.24
N ILE A 3 28.26 2.16 7.44
CA ILE A 3 27.48 3.11 6.64
C ILE A 3 27.24 4.31 7.54
N CYS A 4 27.61 5.50 7.09
CA CYS A 4 27.27 6.73 7.80
C CYS A 4 25.80 7.07 7.53
N LEU A 5 24.98 7.08 8.58
CA LEU A 5 23.59 7.53 8.50
C LEU A 5 23.55 9.00 8.94
N SER A 6 22.98 9.88 8.11
CA SER A 6 22.72 11.26 8.52
C SER A 6 21.62 11.28 9.59
N SER A 7 21.63 12.29 10.46
CA SER A 7 20.49 12.56 11.32
C SER A 7 19.29 13.01 10.48
N GLY A 8 18.15 12.34 10.65
CA GLY A 8 16.89 12.71 9.99
C GLY A 8 16.21 11.53 9.30
N ASP A 9 14.94 11.71 8.98
CA ASP A 9 14.12 10.69 8.34
C ASP A 9 14.31 10.70 6.81
N ALA A 10 14.23 9.52 6.18
CA ALA A 10 14.29 9.40 4.72
C ALA A 10 13.17 10.18 4.03
N LEU A 11 13.51 10.97 3.00
CA LEU A 11 12.53 11.70 2.20
C LEU A 11 11.51 10.73 1.58
N MET A 12 10.28 11.19 1.43
CA MET A 12 9.27 10.39 0.73
C MET A 12 9.65 10.21 -0.73
N SER A 13 9.34 9.02 -1.27
CA SER A 13 9.46 8.72 -2.68
C SER A 13 8.65 9.70 -3.53
N ALA A 14 9.12 9.96 -4.75
CA ALA A 14 8.45 10.84 -5.69
C ALA A 14 6.98 10.39 -5.94
N PRO A 15 6.06 11.35 -6.14
CA PRO A 15 4.66 11.05 -6.40
C PRO A 15 4.48 10.35 -7.76
N ILE A 16 3.50 9.45 -7.84
CA ILE A 16 3.05 8.81 -9.08
C ILE A 16 1.79 9.52 -9.54
N ALA A 17 1.80 10.11 -10.73
CA ALA A 17 0.72 10.96 -11.23
C ALA A 17 -0.67 10.29 -11.21
N ASN A 18 -0.75 8.98 -11.47
CA ASN A 18 -1.99 8.22 -11.52
C ASN A 18 -2.28 7.37 -10.27
N ALA A 19 -1.52 7.53 -9.18
CA ALA A 19 -1.79 6.78 -7.96
C ALA A 19 -3.11 7.22 -7.30
N LYS A 20 -3.91 6.23 -6.91
CA LYS A 20 -5.20 6.34 -6.21
C LYS A 20 -5.13 5.90 -4.76
N CYS A 21 -4.11 5.13 -4.38
CA CYS A 21 -3.88 4.68 -3.01
C CYS A 21 -2.39 4.71 -2.66
N GLY A 22 -2.08 4.58 -1.37
CA GLY A 22 -0.72 4.45 -0.86
C GLY A 22 0.03 5.79 -0.70
N PRO A 23 1.33 5.72 -0.36
CA PRO A 23 2.10 6.89 0.07
C PRO A 23 2.51 7.84 -1.05
N ARG A 24 2.37 7.44 -2.33
CA ARG A 24 2.86 8.20 -3.50
C ARG A 24 1.77 8.93 -4.27
N ILE A 25 0.57 9.11 -3.70
CA ILE A 25 -0.45 9.96 -4.32
C ILE A 25 0.09 11.42 -4.37
N PRO A 26 -0.05 12.13 -5.49
CA PRO A 26 0.34 13.53 -5.59
C PRO A 26 -0.32 14.37 -4.48
N GLY A 27 0.51 15.14 -3.75
CA GLY A 27 0.03 15.95 -2.62
C GLY A 27 -0.06 15.23 -1.27
N THR A 28 0.31 13.94 -1.19
CA THR A 28 0.41 13.24 0.10
C THR A 28 1.42 13.95 0.99
N LYS A 29 0.96 14.39 2.17
CA LYS A 29 1.83 14.98 3.18
C LYS A 29 2.67 13.88 3.82
N ARG A 30 3.94 14.19 4.04
CA ARG A 30 4.84 13.32 4.79
C ARG A 30 4.25 13.06 6.18
N PRO A 31 4.05 11.80 6.58
CA PRO A 31 3.54 11.49 7.90
C PRO A 31 4.61 11.76 8.96
N THR A 32 4.16 11.88 10.20
CA THR A 32 5.04 11.97 11.37
C THR A 32 5.79 10.66 11.62
N ASN A 33 6.86 10.74 12.41
CA ASN A 33 7.72 9.59 12.67
C ASN A 33 6.94 8.41 13.26
N GLY A 34 7.23 7.21 12.73
CA GLY A 34 6.62 5.96 13.17
C GLY A 34 5.31 5.57 12.46
N THR A 35 4.70 6.43 11.64
CA THR A 35 3.53 6.03 10.86
C THR A 35 3.92 5.08 9.73
N ALA A 36 3.29 3.91 9.68
CA ALA A 36 3.51 2.98 8.59
C ALA A 36 3.03 3.59 7.26
N LEU A 37 3.96 3.73 6.31
CA LEU A 37 3.65 4.29 4.99
C LEU A 37 2.55 3.52 4.23
N ALA A 38 2.39 2.25 4.58
CA ALA A 38 1.34 1.38 4.06
C ALA A 38 -0.08 1.87 4.42
N LEU A 39 -0.27 2.56 5.54
CA LEU A 39 -1.58 3.01 6.01
C LEU A 39 -2.04 4.34 5.36
N LEU A 40 -1.20 4.97 4.53
CA LEU A 40 -1.57 6.23 3.90
C LEU A 40 -2.48 5.99 2.68
N ASN A 41 -3.56 6.77 2.61
CA ASN A 41 -4.50 6.79 1.50
C ASN A 41 -5.04 5.39 1.16
N GLU A 42 -5.78 4.80 2.10
CA GLU A 42 -6.39 3.48 1.93
C GLU A 42 -7.41 3.46 0.78
N CYS A 43 -7.57 2.29 0.16
CA CYS A 43 -8.60 2.08 -0.85
C CYS A 43 -10.01 2.06 -0.22
N PRO A 44 -11.06 2.46 -0.97
CA PRO A 44 -12.44 2.24 -0.59
C PRO A 44 -12.70 0.77 -0.25
N LEU A 45 -13.60 0.52 0.71
CA LEU A 45 -13.98 -0.81 1.18
C LEU A 45 -12.80 -1.67 1.70
N LYS A 46 -11.68 -1.04 2.06
CA LYS A 46 -10.44 -1.75 2.44
C LYS A 46 -9.95 -2.73 1.36
N ALA A 47 -10.17 -2.41 0.08
CA ALA A 47 -9.56 -3.14 -1.02
C ALA A 47 -8.03 -3.07 -0.95
N CYS A 48 -7.37 -3.94 -1.70
CA CYS A 48 -5.91 -4.01 -1.73
C CYS A 48 -5.34 -2.89 -2.60
N CYS A 49 -4.22 -2.33 -2.15
CA CYS A 49 -3.47 -1.33 -2.90
C CYS A 49 -2.21 -1.97 -3.49
N ASP A 50 -2.00 -1.88 -4.80
CA ASP A 50 -0.79 -2.41 -5.44
C ASP A 50 0.41 -1.45 -5.35
N LYS A 51 1.62 -1.88 -5.73
CA LYS A 51 2.81 -1.02 -5.67
C LYS A 51 2.72 0.25 -6.52
N TRP A 52 1.88 0.25 -7.55
CA TRP A 52 1.66 1.37 -8.46
C TRP A 52 0.59 2.34 -7.94
N GLY A 53 0.05 2.08 -6.75
CA GLY A 53 -0.97 2.90 -6.12
C GLY A 53 -2.34 2.70 -6.74
N GLN A 54 -2.65 1.51 -7.27
CA GLN A 54 -3.96 1.17 -7.82
C GLN A 54 -4.74 0.29 -6.85
N CYS A 55 -6.06 0.50 -6.78
CA CYS A 55 -6.95 -0.28 -5.92
C CYS A 55 -7.55 -1.47 -6.68
N GLY A 56 -7.59 -2.63 -6.04
CA GLY A 56 -8.26 -3.81 -6.58
C GLY A 56 -8.46 -4.90 -5.53
N ILE A 57 -9.27 -5.90 -5.88
CA ILE A 57 -9.61 -7.04 -4.99
C ILE A 57 -9.13 -8.38 -5.56
N THR A 58 -8.49 -8.38 -6.72
CA THR A 58 -7.97 -9.59 -7.36
C THR A 58 -6.58 -9.93 -6.81
N SER A 59 -6.13 -11.16 -7.07
CA SER A 59 -4.80 -11.64 -6.63
C SER A 59 -3.66 -10.75 -7.11
N GLN A 60 -3.79 -10.04 -8.23
CA GLN A 60 -2.78 -9.10 -8.73
C GLN A 60 -2.54 -7.92 -7.79
N PHE A 61 -3.55 -7.53 -7.01
CA PHE A 61 -3.49 -6.42 -6.05
C PHE A 61 -3.29 -6.91 -4.61
N CYS A 62 -3.78 -8.12 -4.30
CA CYS A 62 -3.87 -8.63 -2.92
C CYS A 62 -2.84 -9.68 -2.53
N THR A 63 -2.00 -10.14 -3.46
CA THR A 63 -0.99 -11.17 -3.18
C THR A 63 0.32 -10.53 -2.76
N GLN A 64 0.80 -10.91 -1.57
CA GLN A 64 2.16 -10.59 -1.15
C GLN A 64 3.17 -11.33 -2.01
N ILE A 65 3.95 -10.57 -2.78
CA ILE A 65 5.02 -11.12 -3.60
C ILE A 65 6.29 -10.35 -3.27
N ASP A 66 7.02 -10.87 -2.28
CA ASP A 66 8.27 -10.29 -1.83
C ASP A 66 9.35 -10.44 -2.91
N SER A 67 10.27 -9.49 -2.96
CA SER A 67 11.45 -9.59 -3.79
C SER A 67 12.28 -10.81 -3.42
N ALA A 68 12.96 -11.41 -4.41
CA ALA A 68 13.81 -12.58 -4.20
C ALA A 68 14.94 -12.35 -3.16
N ILE A 69 15.29 -11.08 -2.91
CA ILE A 69 16.31 -10.67 -1.93
C ILE A 69 15.71 -10.09 -0.64
N GLY A 70 14.39 -10.07 -0.49
CA GLY A 70 13.72 -9.57 0.72
C GLY A 70 13.81 -8.06 0.94
N ALA A 71 14.20 -7.29 -0.07
CA ALA A 71 14.31 -5.84 0.06
C ALA A 71 12.92 -5.18 0.23
N PRO A 72 12.73 -4.34 1.25
CA PRO A 72 11.43 -3.73 1.55
C PRO A 72 10.98 -2.81 0.41
N GLY A 73 9.68 -2.83 0.10
CA GLY A 73 9.10 -2.01 -0.97
C GLY A 73 9.45 -2.48 -2.39
N THR A 74 10.10 -3.65 -2.54
CA THR A 74 10.35 -4.26 -3.85
C THR A 74 9.57 -5.56 -3.99
N SER A 75 8.96 -5.75 -5.16
CA SER A 75 8.22 -6.97 -5.51
C SER A 75 9.02 -7.80 -6.51
N LYS A 76 8.74 -9.11 -6.58
CA LYS A 76 9.34 -9.99 -7.59
C LYS A 76 9.08 -9.45 -9.02
N ASN A 77 10.05 -9.66 -9.90
CA ASN A 77 9.91 -9.26 -11.30
C ASN A 77 8.66 -9.92 -11.94
N GLY A 78 7.91 -9.15 -12.72
CA GLY A 78 6.63 -9.60 -13.30
C GLY A 78 5.44 -9.63 -12.34
N SER A 79 5.58 -9.08 -11.12
CA SER A 79 4.47 -8.94 -10.17
C SER A 79 4.26 -7.50 -9.73
N ASN A 80 3.01 -7.16 -9.45
CA ASN A 80 2.66 -5.83 -8.92
C ASN A 80 2.95 -5.73 -7.42
N GLY A 81 2.88 -6.83 -6.66
CA GLY A 81 2.93 -6.79 -5.20
C GLY A 81 1.86 -5.86 -4.61
N TYR A 82 1.82 -5.77 -3.29
CA TYR A 82 0.85 -4.93 -2.60
C TYR A 82 1.52 -4.03 -1.55
N ILE A 83 0.84 -2.93 -1.23
CA ILE A 83 1.24 -1.95 -0.22
C ILE A 83 0.41 -2.13 1.06
N PHE A 84 -0.91 -2.37 0.94
CA PHE A 84 -1.83 -2.38 2.09
C PHE A 84 -3.07 -3.27 1.92
N ASN A 85 -3.66 -3.71 3.04
CA ASN A 85 -4.79 -4.66 3.15
C ASN A 85 -4.53 -5.99 2.42
N CYS A 86 -3.45 -6.68 2.77
CA CYS A 86 -3.15 -7.94 2.10
C CYS A 86 -4.17 -9.03 2.40
N GLY A 87 -4.47 -9.82 1.38
CA GLY A 87 -5.22 -11.04 1.50
C GLY A 87 -6.66 -10.90 1.03
N THR A 88 -7.17 -11.98 0.47
CA THR A 88 -8.56 -12.14 0.03
C THR A 88 -9.38 -12.93 1.04
N LYS A 89 -8.90 -13.01 2.30
CA LYS A 89 -9.55 -13.81 3.33
C LYS A 89 -10.92 -13.21 3.63
N LEU A 90 -11.96 -13.92 3.21
CA LEU A 90 -13.33 -13.56 3.51
C LEU A 90 -13.54 -13.75 5.02
N ILE A 91 -13.80 -12.64 5.72
CA ILE A 91 -14.25 -12.63 7.10
C ILE A 91 -15.77 -12.52 7.09
N SER A 92 -16.44 -13.56 7.58
CA SER A 92 -17.89 -13.52 7.79
C SER A 92 -18.18 -12.79 9.10
N SER A 93 -19.10 -11.82 9.06
CA SER A 93 -19.55 -11.07 10.24
C SER A 93 -21.07 -10.97 10.23
N ALA A 94 -21.66 -10.47 11.32
CA ALA A 94 -23.09 -10.22 11.37
C ALA A 94 -23.52 -9.23 10.27
N ALA A 95 -24.77 -9.33 9.83
CA ALA A 95 -25.29 -8.46 8.77
C ALA A 95 -25.08 -6.97 9.09
N PRO A 96 -24.62 -6.16 8.12
CA PRO A 96 -24.40 -4.73 8.35
C PRO A 96 -25.72 -4.02 8.64
N ALA A 97 -25.71 -3.09 9.60
CA ALA A 97 -26.90 -2.30 9.96
C ALA A 97 -27.39 -1.37 8.82
N HIS A 98 -26.50 -1.04 7.87
CA HIS A 98 -26.81 -0.16 6.75
C HIS A 98 -26.12 -0.66 5.47
N PHE A 99 -26.86 -0.65 4.37
CA PHE A 99 -26.31 -0.87 3.03
C PHE A 99 -25.90 0.47 2.42
N LYS A 100 -24.70 0.56 1.87
CA LYS A 100 -24.24 1.74 1.10
C LYS A 100 -24.11 1.34 -0.36
N SER A 101 -24.64 2.15 -1.27
CA SER A 101 -24.41 2.01 -2.70
C SER A 101 -23.17 2.81 -3.10
N ALA A 102 -22.29 2.21 -3.89
CA ALA A 102 -21.19 2.91 -4.54
C ALA A 102 -21.65 3.28 -5.96
N ALA A 103 -21.78 4.58 -6.23
CA ALA A 103 -21.99 5.13 -7.55
C ALA A 103 -20.65 5.41 -8.24
#